data_AF-I8TER8-F1
#
_entry.id   AF-I8TER8-F1
#
_cell.length_a   1.000
_cell.length_b   1.000
_cell.length_c   1.000
_cell.angle_alpha   90.00
_cell.angle_beta   90.00
_cell.angle_gamma   90.00
#
_symmetry.space_group_name_H-M   'P 1'
#
loop_
_entity.id
_entity.type
_entity.pdbx_description
1 polymer ?
#
loop_
_entity_poly.entity_id
_entity_poly.type
_entity_poly.pdbx_seq_one_letter_code
_entity_poly.pdbx_strand_id
1 'polypeptide(L)'
;MVRSRSYAWLQPLLICTLASACTQRIESGETLPAAASEPPQLQRLSRIELRASLPLAQIQAALDEALPRQQDIDERIRIRVPLIDDPRIPFHGSVTRTPLQLRPASPAIAFSSVLDGHGSAPTRWTVRGRVDGRIQPMIDGAYRVRSRLESSVDIDEARLKLDHLPDISLRKLLTERYRDAQRDWAAKLDRKLDERLALRDKASRLWRSAYGAVPLRSRSVADYELTLLHQPMRLLLANPVATASGDVVFGLGLEGQLSLAVGGTPRAPAARALPAPRFVDTLGNRFDLELPIAVDLGKLAQALEQQLHEGKLRFERRNVKVEGVGAGSDGKELVLKLRIEAGTWFRRTKADVFMHAVPFLDEATHELALRELRYTLQSEDLLLRAASWLTSPKLLAELQGKARLPLAPLEAQARDAAAKLAADVSKRSDGLAQIDVQRVSVDALSLHPGYLLVLVSAGGEVHADLAALLR
;
A
#
# COMPACT_ATOMS: atom_id res chain seq x y z
N MET A 1 7.45 106.24 27.32
CA MET A 1 6.78 106.32 26.01
C MET A 1 5.59 105.36 26.05
N VAL A 2 4.38 105.93 25.85
CA VAL A 2 3.16 105.35 25.27
C VAL A 2 2.58 104.09 25.96
N ARG A 3 1.59 104.26 26.86
CA ARG A 3 0.12 104.02 26.69
C ARG A 3 -0.25 102.54 26.55
N SER A 4 -1.37 101.99 27.05
CA SER A 4 -2.49 102.45 27.89
C SER A 4 -3.52 101.30 27.98
N ARG A 5 -4.24 101.22 29.11
CA ARG A 5 -5.63 100.71 29.28
C ARG A 5 -5.92 99.24 28.97
N SER A 6 -6.95 98.58 29.48
CA SER A 6 -7.81 98.64 30.69
C SER A 6 -8.81 97.49 30.50
N TYR A 7 -9.09 96.74 31.57
CA TYR A 7 -10.35 96.05 31.92
C TYR A 7 -11.07 95.04 30.97
N ALA A 8 -11.38 93.90 31.61
CA ALA A 8 -12.67 93.20 31.71
C ALA A 8 -13.05 92.05 30.73
N TRP A 9 -13.30 90.89 31.37
CA TRP A 9 -14.37 89.88 31.17
C TRP A 9 -14.61 89.28 29.77
N LEU A 10 -14.41 87.95 29.65
CA LEU A 10 -15.40 86.95 29.18
C LEU A 10 -14.73 85.58 28.92
N GLN A 11 -15.31 84.50 29.48
CA GLN A 11 -15.15 83.13 28.99
C GLN A 11 -15.79 82.99 27.59
N PRO A 12 -15.32 82.03 26.77
CA PRO A 12 -16.04 80.76 26.55
C PRO A 12 -15.06 79.56 26.56
N LEU A 13 -15.33 78.36 27.11
CA LEU A 13 -16.29 77.30 26.77
C LEU A 13 -16.24 76.76 25.31
N LEU A 14 -16.03 75.43 25.19
CA LEU A 14 -16.04 74.56 23.99
C LEU A 14 -14.88 74.78 23.00
N ILE A 15 -14.06 73.80 22.64
CA ILE A 15 -14.36 72.57 21.88
C ILE A 15 -13.20 71.58 22.14
N CYS A 16 -13.48 70.38 22.67
CA CYS A 16 -12.62 69.18 22.50
C CYS A 16 -13.31 67.94 23.08
N THR A 17 -14.47 67.59 22.56
CA THR A 17 -15.08 66.26 22.73
C THR A 17 -15.70 65.86 21.41
N LEU A 18 -15.59 64.56 21.06
CA LEU A 18 -16.05 63.87 19.83
C LEU A 18 -14.96 63.50 18.81
N ALA A 19 -14.02 62.66 19.25
CA ALA A 19 -13.47 61.61 18.38
C ALA A 19 -13.23 60.30 19.17
N SER A 20 -14.09 59.98 20.13
CA SER A 20 -14.18 58.60 20.62
C SER A 20 -15.00 57.82 19.59
N ALA A 21 -14.32 57.30 18.56
CA ALA A 21 -14.89 56.25 17.73
C ALA A 21 -15.20 55.05 18.65
N CYS A 22 -16.43 54.99 19.16
CA CYS A 22 -16.89 53.93 20.03
C CYS A 22 -16.83 52.62 19.24
N THR A 23 -15.79 51.84 19.50
CA THR A 23 -15.71 50.47 19.03
C THR A 23 -16.62 49.65 19.94
N GLN A 24 -17.81 49.32 19.44
CA GLN A 24 -18.75 48.50 20.19
C GLN A 24 -18.33 47.03 20.05
N ARG A 25 -18.05 46.38 21.17
CA ARG A 25 -17.71 44.95 21.25
C ARG A 25 -18.95 44.16 21.65
N ILE A 26 -19.23 43.10 20.92
CA ILE A 26 -20.42 42.27 21.10
C ILE A 26 -19.96 40.82 21.31
N GLU A 27 -20.38 40.19 22.42
CA GLU A 27 -20.01 38.81 22.79
C GLU A 27 -21.27 37.99 23.07
N SER A 28 -21.36 36.78 22.52
CA SER A 28 -22.52 35.89 22.66
C SER A 28 -22.56 35.07 23.96
N GLY A 29 -21.44 34.98 24.68
CA GLY A 29 -21.31 34.11 25.88
C GLY A 29 -21.21 32.61 25.57
N GLU A 30 -21.30 32.22 24.29
CA GLU A 30 -21.19 30.84 23.83
C GLU A 30 -19.73 30.35 23.90
N THR A 31 -19.53 29.06 24.17
CA THR A 31 -18.21 28.41 24.25
C THR A 31 -18.10 27.28 23.24
N LEU A 32 -16.89 27.04 22.73
CA LEU A 32 -16.66 25.92 21.82
C LEU A 32 -16.84 24.57 22.54
N PRO A 33 -17.38 23.55 21.87
CA PRO A 33 -17.44 22.20 22.42
C PRO A 33 -16.07 21.69 22.84
N ALA A 34 -16.02 20.90 23.92
CA ALA A 34 -14.79 20.27 24.40
C ALA A 34 -14.30 19.17 23.44
N ALA A 35 -12.98 19.01 23.33
CA ALA A 35 -12.36 17.96 22.51
C ALA A 35 -12.55 16.57 23.14
N ALA A 36 -12.76 15.53 22.31
CA ALA A 36 -12.73 14.15 22.79
C ALA A 36 -11.30 13.64 23.05
N SER A 37 -11.20 12.56 23.81
CA SER A 37 -9.94 12.02 24.33
C SER A 37 -9.16 11.13 23.36
N GLU A 38 -9.79 10.49 22.35
CA GLU A 38 -9.06 9.69 21.35
C GLU A 38 -9.72 9.68 19.97
N PRO A 39 -8.94 9.72 18.87
CA PRO A 39 -9.46 9.65 17.52
C PRO A 39 -9.84 8.20 17.10
N PRO A 40 -11.02 7.97 16.50
CA PRO A 40 -11.38 6.74 15.84
C PRO A 40 -10.52 6.51 14.60
N GLN A 41 -10.38 5.24 14.25
CA GLN A 41 -9.56 4.81 13.13
C GLN A 41 -10.45 4.42 11.95
N LEU A 42 -10.18 4.99 10.77
CA LEU A 42 -10.78 4.50 9.52
C LEU A 42 -10.16 3.15 9.16
N GLN A 43 -11.00 2.13 8.96
CA GLN A 43 -10.55 0.77 8.67
C GLN A 43 -10.35 0.52 7.16
N ARG A 44 -9.53 1.34 6.47
CA ARG A 44 -9.06 0.99 5.12
C ARG A 44 -7.74 0.24 5.20
N LEU A 45 -7.57 -0.75 4.33
CA LEU A 45 -6.35 -1.54 4.25
C LEU A 45 -5.42 -0.93 3.20
N SER A 46 -4.21 -0.63 3.63
CA SER A 46 -3.07 -0.42 2.74
C SER A 46 -2.66 -1.74 2.11
N ARG A 47 -2.13 -1.70 0.89
CA ARG A 47 -1.62 -2.85 0.15
C ARG A 47 -0.25 -2.55 -0.45
N ILE A 48 0.66 -3.52 -0.37
CA ILE A 48 1.92 -3.54 -1.11
C ILE A 48 1.98 -4.86 -1.88
N GLU A 49 2.35 -4.79 -3.15
CA GLU A 49 2.48 -5.93 -4.05
C GLU A 49 3.85 -5.93 -4.71
N LEU A 50 4.48 -7.09 -4.72
CA LEU A 50 5.76 -7.35 -5.36
C LEU A 50 5.62 -8.54 -6.30
N ARG A 51 6.15 -8.38 -7.50
CA ARG A 51 6.21 -9.41 -8.54
C ARG A 51 7.66 -9.73 -8.82
N ALA A 52 7.98 -11.01 -8.73
CA ALA A 52 9.25 -11.56 -9.14
C ALA A 52 9.17 -12.15 -10.55
N SER A 53 10.30 -12.11 -11.26
CA SER A 53 10.47 -12.77 -12.54
C SER A 53 11.77 -13.55 -12.54
N LEU A 54 11.71 -14.83 -12.89
CA LEU A 54 12.88 -15.70 -12.99
C LEU A 54 13.02 -16.20 -14.43
N PRO A 55 14.13 -15.93 -15.13
CA PRO A 55 14.32 -16.46 -16.47
C PRO A 55 14.30 -17.99 -16.49
N LEU A 56 13.60 -18.58 -17.45
CA LEU A 56 13.52 -20.04 -17.59
C LEU A 56 14.91 -20.69 -17.72
N ALA A 57 15.87 -20.00 -18.32
CA ALA A 57 17.25 -20.49 -18.42
C ALA A 57 17.90 -20.74 -17.04
N GLN A 58 17.61 -19.89 -16.05
CA GLN A 58 18.11 -20.09 -14.68
C GLN A 58 17.45 -21.29 -14.02
N ILE A 59 16.14 -21.46 -14.24
CA ILE A 59 15.39 -22.63 -13.75
C ILE A 59 15.92 -23.91 -14.41
N GLN A 60 16.20 -23.87 -15.71
CA GLN A 60 16.77 -24.99 -16.47
C GLN A 60 18.12 -25.41 -15.87
N ALA A 61 19.04 -24.46 -15.68
CA ALA A 61 20.34 -24.74 -15.07
C ALA A 61 20.20 -25.36 -13.67
N ALA A 62 19.31 -24.82 -12.84
CA ALA A 62 19.06 -25.35 -11.50
C ALA A 62 18.45 -26.76 -11.52
N LEU A 63 17.53 -27.05 -12.44
CA LEU A 63 16.95 -28.39 -12.61
C LEU A 63 17.98 -29.39 -13.16
N ASP A 64 18.82 -28.97 -14.09
CA ASP A 64 19.86 -29.81 -14.67
C ASP A 64 20.96 -30.21 -13.68
N GLU A 65 21.24 -29.34 -12.71
CA GLU A 65 22.10 -29.63 -11.57
C GLU A 65 21.39 -30.54 -10.55
N ALA A 66 20.10 -30.30 -10.28
CA ALA A 66 19.37 -31.01 -9.25
C ALA A 66 18.94 -32.44 -9.63
N LEU A 67 18.74 -32.72 -10.92
CA LEU A 67 18.26 -34.00 -11.43
C LEU A 67 19.43 -34.83 -12.00
N PRO A 68 19.55 -36.12 -11.63
CA PRO A 68 20.64 -36.96 -12.11
C PRO A 68 20.65 -37.01 -13.64
N ARG A 69 21.85 -36.91 -14.24
CA ARG A 69 22.05 -37.04 -15.69
C ARG A 69 22.24 -38.48 -16.14
N GLN A 70 22.63 -39.35 -15.22
CA GLN A 70 22.83 -40.77 -15.43
C GLN A 70 22.12 -41.52 -14.31
N GLN A 71 21.43 -42.58 -14.68
CA GLN A 71 20.87 -43.55 -13.75
C GLN A 71 21.37 -44.93 -14.14
N ASP A 72 22.07 -45.57 -13.21
CA ASP A 72 22.49 -46.94 -13.38
C ASP A 72 21.30 -47.87 -13.08
N ILE A 73 21.16 -48.89 -13.92
CA ILE A 73 20.15 -49.93 -13.79
C ILE A 73 20.91 -51.19 -13.38
N ASP A 74 20.58 -51.70 -12.20
CA ASP A 74 21.09 -52.97 -11.70
C ASP A 74 19.92 -53.73 -11.06
N GLU A 75 19.18 -54.45 -11.89
CA GLU A 75 17.94 -55.12 -11.47
C GLU A 75 17.82 -56.53 -12.07
N ARG A 76 16.89 -57.33 -11.55
CA ARG A 76 16.51 -58.61 -12.17
C ARG A 76 15.08 -58.50 -12.71
N ILE A 77 14.94 -58.58 -14.02
CA ILE A 77 13.64 -58.46 -14.69
C ILE A 77 13.08 -59.87 -14.94
N ARG A 78 11.78 -60.03 -14.69
CA ARG A 78 11.04 -61.23 -15.08
C ARG A 78 10.56 -61.07 -16.52
N ILE A 79 10.98 -61.97 -17.39
CA ILE A 79 10.49 -62.02 -18.78
C ILE A 79 9.63 -63.27 -18.93
N ARG A 80 8.37 -63.10 -19.35
CA ARG A 80 7.55 -64.24 -19.76
C ARG A 80 8.03 -64.72 -21.12
N VAL A 81 8.80 -65.80 -21.13
CA VAL A 81 9.21 -66.50 -22.35
C VAL A 81 8.32 -67.74 -22.48
N PRO A 82 7.72 -68.02 -23.66
CA PRO A 82 7.03 -69.29 -23.88
C PRO A 82 7.98 -70.45 -23.58
N LEU A 83 7.55 -71.44 -22.79
CA LEU A 83 8.29 -72.66 -22.41
C LEU A 83 9.33 -72.54 -21.27
N ILE A 84 9.51 -71.38 -20.63
CA ILE A 84 10.36 -71.25 -19.42
C ILE A 84 9.58 -70.52 -18.32
N ASP A 85 9.37 -71.18 -17.18
CA ASP A 85 8.68 -70.59 -16.03
C ASP A 85 9.55 -69.52 -15.34
N ASP A 86 9.14 -68.27 -15.53
CA ASP A 86 9.57 -67.06 -14.80
C ASP A 86 11.10 -66.84 -14.64
N PRO A 87 11.89 -66.86 -15.74
CA PRO A 87 13.32 -66.60 -15.64
C PRO A 87 13.60 -65.16 -15.18
N ARG A 88 14.33 -65.03 -14.06
CA ARG A 88 14.82 -63.75 -13.53
C ARG A 88 16.16 -63.41 -14.17
N ILE A 89 16.11 -62.55 -15.17
CA ILE A 89 17.25 -62.15 -15.97
C ILE A 89 17.94 -60.94 -15.33
N PRO A 90 19.25 -61.00 -15.02
CA PRO A 90 19.99 -59.83 -14.57
C PRO A 90 20.04 -58.80 -15.70
N PHE A 91 19.78 -57.55 -15.35
CA PHE A 91 19.71 -56.43 -16.26
C PHE A 91 20.57 -55.31 -15.68
N HIS A 92 21.76 -55.15 -16.27
CA HIS A 92 22.74 -54.15 -15.91
C HIS A 92 22.82 -53.10 -17.01
N GLY A 93 23.07 -51.84 -16.67
CA GLY A 93 23.40 -50.81 -17.65
C GLY A 93 23.21 -49.42 -17.10
N SER A 94 23.20 -48.44 -17.98
CA SER A 94 22.95 -47.05 -17.61
C SER A 94 22.07 -46.36 -18.65
N VAL A 95 21.25 -45.44 -18.17
CA VAL A 95 20.49 -44.51 -18.99
C VAL A 95 20.98 -43.11 -18.66
N THR A 96 21.43 -42.39 -19.67
CA THR A 96 21.79 -40.99 -19.61
C THR A 96 20.74 -40.14 -20.27
N ARG A 97 20.63 -38.89 -19.83
CA ARG A 97 19.78 -37.87 -20.43
C ARG A 97 20.61 -36.68 -20.90
N THR A 98 20.17 -36.03 -21.97
CA THR A 98 20.68 -34.72 -22.34
C THR A 98 20.20 -33.64 -21.35
N PRO A 99 20.82 -32.45 -21.33
CA PRO A 99 20.29 -31.31 -20.58
C PRO A 99 18.82 -31.07 -20.89
N LEU A 100 18.05 -30.70 -19.86
CA LEU A 100 16.64 -30.36 -20.03
C LEU A 100 16.54 -29.13 -20.93
N GLN A 101 15.62 -29.15 -21.87
CA GLN A 101 15.24 -27.98 -22.65
C GLN A 101 13.90 -27.47 -22.14
N LEU A 102 13.91 -26.32 -21.45
CA LEU A 102 12.69 -25.67 -20.98
C LEU A 102 12.16 -24.71 -22.03
N ARG A 103 10.84 -24.67 -22.18
CA ARG A 103 10.15 -23.73 -23.06
C ARG A 103 8.86 -23.24 -22.40
N PRO A 104 8.47 -21.97 -22.61
CA PRO A 104 7.26 -21.44 -22.02
C PRO A 104 6.03 -22.16 -22.56
N ALA A 105 5.11 -22.52 -21.67
CA ALA A 105 3.87 -23.19 -22.02
C ALA A 105 2.74 -22.76 -21.07
N SER A 106 2.50 -21.45 -21.03
CA SER A 106 1.66 -20.79 -20.01
C SER A 106 0.33 -21.53 -19.74
N PRO A 107 -0.04 -21.74 -18.46
CA PRO A 107 0.66 -21.30 -17.26
C PRO A 107 1.83 -22.19 -16.82
N ALA A 108 2.06 -23.30 -17.51
CA ALA A 108 3.07 -24.30 -17.19
C ALA A 108 4.40 -24.05 -17.92
N ILE A 109 5.42 -24.83 -17.55
CA ILE A 109 6.71 -24.89 -18.23
C ILE A 109 6.74 -26.22 -18.98
N ALA A 110 6.90 -26.20 -20.30
CA ALA A 110 7.14 -27.43 -21.04
C ALA A 110 8.62 -27.77 -20.98
N PHE A 111 8.94 -29.05 -20.92
CA PHE A 111 10.31 -29.54 -20.93
C PHE A 111 10.48 -30.68 -21.93
N SER A 112 11.69 -30.84 -22.44
CA SER A 112 12.08 -32.02 -23.21
C SER A 112 13.52 -32.44 -22.92
N SER A 113 13.81 -33.73 -23.06
CA SER A 113 15.16 -34.28 -22.95
C SER A 113 15.26 -35.57 -23.77
N VAL A 114 16.43 -35.83 -24.34
CA VAL A 114 16.72 -37.07 -25.07
C VAL A 114 17.35 -38.06 -24.09
N LEU A 115 16.90 -39.30 -24.16
CA LEU A 115 17.42 -40.43 -23.40
C LEU A 115 18.26 -41.30 -24.31
N ASP A 116 19.46 -41.64 -23.85
CA ASP A 116 20.33 -42.64 -24.45
C ASP A 116 20.74 -43.63 -23.37
N GLY A 117 20.70 -44.92 -23.65
CA GLY A 117 21.12 -45.90 -22.68
C GLY A 117 21.63 -47.18 -23.32
N HIS A 118 22.39 -47.91 -22.54
CA HIS A 118 23.05 -49.13 -22.97
C HIS A 118 23.29 -50.03 -21.76
N GLY A 119 23.40 -51.33 -22.01
CA GLY A 119 23.74 -52.28 -20.96
C GLY A 119 23.80 -53.72 -21.42
N SER A 120 23.73 -54.62 -20.45
CA SER A 120 23.73 -56.07 -20.64
C SER A 120 22.57 -56.75 -19.90
N ALA A 121 21.94 -57.69 -20.57
CA ALA A 121 20.97 -58.62 -20.00
C ALA A 121 20.94 -59.91 -20.84
N PRO A 122 21.54 -60.99 -20.34
CA PRO A 122 22.64 -61.79 -20.94
C PRO A 122 23.35 -61.30 -22.22
N THR A 123 22.74 -60.44 -23.03
CA THR A 123 23.28 -59.84 -24.25
C THR A 123 23.18 -58.32 -24.19
N ARG A 124 23.75 -57.59 -25.16
CA ARG A 124 23.70 -56.12 -25.14
C ARG A 124 22.30 -55.59 -25.47
N TRP A 125 21.87 -54.56 -24.76
CA TRP A 125 20.70 -53.77 -25.10
C TRP A 125 21.07 -52.30 -25.26
N THR A 126 20.29 -51.60 -26.09
CA THR A 126 20.35 -50.16 -26.30
C THR A 126 18.96 -49.58 -26.17
N VAL A 127 18.88 -48.38 -25.61
CA VAL A 127 17.66 -47.59 -25.57
C VAL A 127 17.93 -46.20 -26.13
N ARG A 128 17.03 -45.72 -26.98
CA ARG A 128 16.94 -44.32 -27.39
C ARG A 128 15.51 -43.86 -27.27
N GLY A 129 15.33 -42.65 -26.79
CA GLY A 129 14.00 -42.06 -26.68
C GLY A 129 14.02 -40.60 -26.33
N ARG A 130 12.83 -40.04 -26.18
CA ARG A 130 12.58 -38.66 -25.82
C ARG A 130 11.58 -38.61 -24.68
N VAL A 131 11.89 -37.79 -23.70
CA VAL A 131 10.94 -37.42 -22.65
C VAL A 131 10.45 -36.01 -22.96
N ASP A 132 9.13 -35.86 -23.00
CA ASP A 132 8.45 -34.57 -23.13
C ASP A 132 7.44 -34.41 -22.01
N GLY A 133 7.25 -33.20 -21.52
CA GLY A 133 6.26 -32.97 -20.48
C GLY A 133 6.00 -31.51 -20.17
N ARG A 134 5.18 -31.30 -19.15
CA ARG A 134 4.79 -30.01 -18.59
C ARG A 134 4.91 -30.08 -17.08
N ILE A 135 5.45 -29.03 -16.49
CA ILE A 135 5.47 -28.82 -15.04
C ILE A 135 4.79 -27.50 -14.70
N GLN A 136 3.80 -27.56 -13.82
CA GLN A 136 3.15 -26.38 -13.26
C GLN A 136 3.48 -26.28 -11.77
N PRO A 137 4.40 -25.38 -11.37
CA PRO A 137 4.65 -25.11 -9.95
C PRO A 137 3.46 -24.37 -9.33
N MET A 138 3.16 -24.71 -8.08
CA MET A 138 2.10 -24.13 -7.27
C MET A 138 2.61 -23.96 -5.84
N ILE A 139 2.08 -22.99 -5.11
CA ILE A 139 2.32 -22.86 -3.67
C ILE A 139 1.02 -23.24 -2.95
N ASP A 140 1.10 -24.11 -1.94
CA ASP A 140 -0.06 -24.49 -1.14
C ASP A 140 -0.26 -23.58 0.08
N GLY A 141 -1.37 -23.75 0.81
CA GLY A 141 -1.69 -22.95 2.00
C GLY A 141 -0.71 -23.12 3.17
N ALA A 142 0.16 -24.12 3.13
CA ALA A 142 1.25 -24.33 4.08
C ALA A 142 2.58 -23.72 3.62
N TYR A 143 2.55 -22.92 2.54
CA TYR A 143 3.73 -22.31 1.92
C TYR A 143 4.71 -23.35 1.36
N ARG A 144 4.21 -24.50 0.89
CA ARG A 144 5.04 -25.51 0.22
C ARG A 144 4.86 -25.45 -1.28
N VAL A 145 5.95 -25.68 -1.99
CA VAL A 145 5.96 -25.80 -3.44
C VAL A 145 5.48 -27.19 -3.83
N ARG A 146 4.49 -27.21 -4.72
CA ARG A 146 3.88 -28.40 -5.30
C ARG A 146 3.99 -28.32 -6.80
N SER A 147 4.39 -29.41 -7.44
CA SER A 147 4.53 -29.45 -8.88
C SER A 147 3.51 -30.40 -9.47
N ARG A 148 2.64 -29.89 -10.36
CA ARG A 148 1.86 -30.77 -11.24
C ARG A 148 2.73 -31.15 -12.43
N LEU A 149 3.24 -32.38 -12.42
CA LEU A 149 4.10 -32.93 -13.46
C LEU A 149 3.29 -33.87 -14.37
N GLU A 150 3.17 -33.50 -15.64
CA GLU A 150 2.58 -34.34 -16.68
C GLU A 150 3.67 -34.63 -17.72
N SER A 151 4.00 -35.89 -17.95
CA SER A 151 5.05 -36.23 -18.90
C SER A 151 4.79 -37.56 -19.60
N SER A 152 5.38 -37.67 -20.79
CA SER A 152 5.34 -38.86 -21.64
C SER A 152 6.76 -39.20 -22.07
N VAL A 153 7.01 -40.49 -22.25
CA VAL A 153 8.24 -41.00 -22.84
C VAL A 153 7.90 -41.65 -24.17
N ASP A 154 8.54 -41.19 -25.25
CA ASP A 154 8.59 -41.90 -26.52
C ASP A 154 9.94 -42.61 -26.61
N ILE A 155 9.94 -43.87 -27.04
CA ILE A 155 11.14 -44.72 -27.00
C ILE A 155 11.40 -45.24 -28.41
N ASP A 156 12.19 -44.55 -29.22
CA ASP A 156 12.42 -44.92 -30.61
C ASP A 156 13.04 -46.32 -30.76
N GLU A 157 14.01 -46.66 -29.92
CA GLU A 157 14.74 -47.92 -29.94
C GLU A 157 14.78 -48.53 -28.54
N ALA A 158 14.36 -49.78 -28.39
CA ALA A 158 14.40 -50.52 -27.14
C ALA A 158 14.33 -52.02 -27.42
N ARG A 159 15.47 -52.60 -27.81
CA ARG A 159 15.55 -54.00 -28.26
C ARG A 159 16.58 -54.76 -27.44
N LEU A 160 16.19 -55.95 -27.00
CA LEU A 160 17.10 -56.94 -26.46
C LEU A 160 17.40 -57.98 -27.56
N LYS A 161 18.65 -58.05 -28.00
CA LYS A 161 19.10 -59.01 -29.02
C LYS A 161 19.45 -60.32 -28.35
N LEU A 162 18.65 -61.36 -28.52
CA LEU A 162 18.99 -62.69 -28.01
C LEU A 162 19.60 -63.52 -29.13
N ASP A 163 20.65 -64.28 -28.82
CA ASP A 163 21.29 -65.12 -29.83
C ASP A 163 20.30 -66.17 -30.34
N HIS A 164 20.16 -66.29 -31.65
CA HIS A 164 19.21 -67.18 -32.33
C HIS A 164 17.70 -66.99 -32.02
N LEU A 165 17.26 -65.89 -31.40
CA LEU A 165 15.85 -65.61 -31.10
C LEU A 165 15.40 -64.23 -31.64
N PRO A 166 14.08 -64.01 -31.85
CA PRO A 166 13.56 -62.69 -32.24
C PRO A 166 13.85 -61.61 -31.18
N ASP A 167 14.11 -60.38 -31.63
CA ASP A 167 14.31 -59.22 -30.75
C ASP A 167 13.12 -59.03 -29.79
N ILE A 168 13.41 -58.93 -28.48
CA ILE A 168 12.39 -58.63 -27.48
C ILE A 168 12.29 -57.11 -27.31
N SER A 169 11.09 -56.56 -27.48
CA SER A 169 10.85 -55.13 -27.24
C SER A 169 10.81 -54.83 -25.74
N LEU A 170 11.71 -53.96 -25.28
CA LEU A 170 11.74 -53.47 -23.90
C LEU A 170 10.82 -52.25 -23.69
N ARG A 171 10.15 -51.75 -24.76
CA ARG A 171 9.37 -50.52 -24.74
C ARG A 171 8.34 -50.50 -23.62
N LYS A 172 7.47 -51.52 -23.55
CA LYS A 172 6.38 -51.58 -22.55
C LYS A 172 6.94 -51.54 -21.12
N LEU A 173 7.97 -52.33 -20.85
CA LEU A 173 8.62 -52.38 -19.54
C LEU A 173 9.22 -51.03 -19.15
N LEU A 174 9.95 -50.39 -20.06
CA LEU A 174 10.57 -49.08 -19.83
C LEU A 174 9.52 -47.98 -19.65
N THR A 175 8.43 -48.00 -20.41
CA THR A 175 7.31 -47.07 -20.24
C THR A 175 6.62 -47.23 -18.88
N GLU A 176 6.39 -48.46 -18.42
CA GLU A 176 5.80 -48.73 -17.10
C GLU A 176 6.74 -48.25 -15.98
N ARG A 177 8.04 -48.56 -16.08
CA ARG A 177 9.07 -48.09 -15.14
C ARG A 177 9.17 -46.57 -15.09
N TYR A 178 9.09 -45.92 -16.25
CA TYR A 178 9.09 -44.46 -16.32
C TYR A 178 7.89 -43.85 -15.57
N ARG A 179 6.69 -44.42 -15.72
CA ARG A 179 5.48 -43.94 -15.01
C ARG A 179 5.62 -44.04 -13.49
N ASP A 180 6.24 -45.10 -12.99
CA ASP A 180 6.51 -45.25 -11.56
C ASP A 180 7.57 -44.25 -11.08
N ALA A 181 8.66 -44.10 -11.84
CA ALA A 181 9.73 -43.15 -11.55
C ALA A 181 9.26 -41.68 -11.57
N GLN A 182 8.32 -41.34 -12.47
CA GLN A 182 7.76 -39.98 -12.60
C GLN A 182 7.13 -39.49 -11.29
N ARG A 183 6.39 -40.35 -10.58
CA ARG A 183 5.75 -39.99 -9.30
C ARG A 183 6.80 -39.69 -8.22
N ASP A 184 7.82 -40.53 -8.15
CA ASP A 184 8.94 -40.34 -7.21
C ASP A 184 9.75 -39.09 -7.52
N TRP A 185 9.97 -38.79 -8.80
CA TRP A 185 10.69 -37.59 -9.22
C TRP A 185 9.94 -36.31 -8.88
N ALA A 186 8.63 -36.26 -9.09
CA ALA A 186 7.82 -35.11 -8.69
C ALA A 186 7.93 -34.85 -7.18
N ALA A 187 7.80 -35.90 -6.35
CA ALA A 187 7.93 -35.77 -4.90
C ALA A 187 9.35 -35.36 -4.45
N LYS A 188 10.40 -35.88 -5.10
CA LYS A 188 11.80 -35.49 -4.83
C LYS A 188 12.07 -34.04 -5.24
N LEU A 189 11.53 -33.60 -6.37
CA LEU A 189 11.65 -32.22 -6.84
C LEU A 189 10.97 -31.26 -5.87
N ASP A 190 9.72 -31.53 -5.49
CA ASP A 190 8.98 -30.72 -4.52
C ASP A 190 9.73 -30.59 -3.20
N ARG A 191 10.29 -31.68 -2.68
CA ARG A 191 11.10 -31.66 -1.44
C ARG A 191 12.35 -30.79 -1.59
N LYS A 192 13.11 -30.95 -2.68
CA LYS A 192 14.31 -30.13 -2.94
C LYS A 192 13.97 -28.65 -3.09
N LEU A 193 12.83 -28.33 -3.73
CA LEU A 193 12.36 -26.96 -3.87
C LEU A 193 11.93 -26.38 -2.52
N ASP A 194 11.20 -27.14 -1.71
CA ASP A 194 10.81 -26.74 -0.35
C ASP A 194 12.04 -26.45 0.53
N GLU A 195 13.04 -27.33 0.51
CA GLU A 195 14.30 -27.18 1.26
C GLU A 195 15.10 -25.96 0.80
N ARG A 196 15.27 -25.77 -0.52
CA ARG A 196 16.05 -24.64 -1.07
C ARG A 196 15.34 -23.30 -0.89
N LEU A 197 14.00 -23.26 -1.06
CA LEU A 197 13.25 -22.01 -1.05
C LEU A 197 12.85 -21.59 0.36
N ALA A 198 12.55 -22.54 1.26
CA ALA A 198 12.14 -22.31 2.64
C ALA A 198 11.06 -21.20 2.77
N LEU A 199 10.05 -21.23 1.89
CA LEU A 199 9.09 -20.13 1.72
C LEU A 199 8.36 -19.80 3.02
N ARG A 200 8.00 -20.81 3.81
CA ARG A 200 7.35 -20.60 5.11
C ARG A 200 8.19 -19.77 6.07
N ASP A 201 9.49 -20.00 6.14
CA ASP A 201 10.38 -19.27 7.05
C ASP A 201 10.58 -17.84 6.56
N LYS A 202 10.74 -17.64 5.25
CA LYS A 202 10.85 -16.32 4.62
C LYS A 202 9.55 -15.51 4.82
N ALA A 203 8.40 -16.12 4.55
CA ALA A 203 7.09 -15.52 4.82
C ALA A 203 6.90 -15.20 6.31
N SER A 204 7.32 -16.08 7.21
CA SER A 204 7.24 -15.86 8.66
C SER A 204 8.12 -14.70 9.13
N ARG A 205 9.30 -14.50 8.51
CA ARG A 205 10.16 -13.35 8.80
C ARG A 205 9.54 -12.06 8.28
N LEU A 206 9.10 -12.05 7.02
CA LEU A 206 8.43 -10.89 6.42
C LEU A 206 7.18 -10.49 7.20
N TRP A 207 6.35 -11.45 7.56
CA TRP A 207 5.12 -11.22 8.32
C TRP A 207 5.41 -10.58 9.67
N ARG A 208 6.45 -11.05 10.39
CA ARG A 208 6.85 -10.47 11.67
C ARG A 208 7.48 -9.08 11.52
N SER A 209 8.32 -8.87 10.52
CA SER A 209 8.93 -7.56 10.27
C SER A 209 7.90 -6.52 9.81
N ALA A 210 6.79 -6.98 9.24
CA ALA A 210 5.67 -6.13 8.89
C ALA A 210 4.84 -5.67 10.10
N TYR A 211 5.11 -6.11 11.33
CA TYR A 211 4.61 -5.50 12.57
C TYR A 211 5.63 -4.53 13.14
N GLY A 212 5.19 -3.35 13.59
CA GLY A 212 6.15 -2.38 14.07
C GLY A 212 5.63 -0.97 14.21
N ALA A 213 6.54 -0.16 14.72
CA ALA A 213 6.39 1.27 14.98
C ALA A 213 7.62 1.95 14.39
N VAL A 214 7.41 2.80 13.38
CA VAL A 214 8.47 3.52 12.66
C VAL A 214 8.38 5.00 13.05
N PRO A 215 9.34 5.54 13.80
CA PRO A 215 9.36 6.96 14.12
C PRO A 215 9.58 7.76 12.82
N LEU A 216 8.66 8.67 12.53
CA LEU A 216 8.74 9.60 11.42
C LEU A 216 9.53 10.82 11.87
N ARG A 217 10.85 10.79 11.64
CA ARG A 217 11.71 11.94 11.93
C ARG A 217 11.60 12.96 10.80
N SER A 218 10.85 14.05 11.03
CA SER A 218 10.80 15.19 10.11
C SER A 218 11.45 16.42 10.74
N ARG A 219 12.40 17.06 10.03
CA ARG A 219 12.97 18.35 10.45
C ARG A 219 11.97 19.50 10.37
N SER A 220 10.88 19.33 9.60
CA SER A 220 9.86 20.35 9.37
C SER A 220 8.76 20.35 10.44
N VAL A 221 8.69 19.30 11.25
CA VAL A 221 7.69 19.11 12.32
C VAL A 221 8.43 18.98 13.65
N ALA A 222 9.30 19.95 13.95
CA ALA A 222 10.26 19.89 15.05
C ALA A 222 9.61 19.73 16.45
N ASP A 223 8.30 19.95 16.56
CA ASP A 223 7.58 19.94 17.83
C ASP A 223 6.72 18.68 18.07
N TYR A 224 6.64 17.75 17.10
CA TYR A 224 5.83 16.52 17.26
C TYR A 224 6.63 15.25 16.94
N GLU A 225 6.76 14.38 17.95
CA GLU A 225 7.25 13.02 17.77
C GLU A 225 6.16 12.17 17.11
N LEU A 226 6.25 11.99 15.79
CA LEU A 226 5.31 11.17 15.03
C LEU A 226 5.83 9.74 14.90
N THR A 227 4.97 8.75 15.11
CA THR A 227 5.31 7.33 14.91
C THR A 227 4.25 6.65 14.07
N LEU A 228 4.65 6.08 12.94
CA LEU A 228 3.80 5.26 12.08
C LEU A 228 3.72 3.84 12.67
N LEU A 229 2.51 3.39 12.97
CA LEU A 229 2.23 2.02 13.37
C LEU A 229 1.72 1.25 12.16
N HIS A 230 2.22 0.03 11.98
CA HIS A 230 1.81 -0.84 10.88
C HIS A 230 1.42 -2.22 11.40
N GLN A 231 0.25 -2.69 10.97
CA GLN A 231 -0.32 -3.96 11.41
C GLN A 231 -0.80 -4.77 10.20
N PRO A 232 -0.07 -5.82 9.78
CA PRO A 232 -0.43 -6.63 8.63
C PRO A 232 -1.63 -7.50 8.98
N MET A 233 -2.56 -7.61 8.04
CA MET A 233 -3.84 -8.31 8.17
C MET A 233 -3.94 -9.51 7.25
N ARG A 234 -3.37 -9.43 6.03
CA ARG A 234 -3.37 -10.54 5.07
C ARG A 234 -2.07 -10.63 4.31
N LEU A 235 -1.67 -11.85 3.99
CA LEU A 235 -0.63 -12.14 3.02
C LEU A 235 -1.30 -12.62 1.73
N LEU A 236 -0.92 -12.05 0.59
CA LEU A 236 -1.42 -12.41 -0.73
C LEU A 236 -0.33 -13.19 -1.47
N LEU A 237 -0.71 -14.21 -2.24
CA LEU A 237 0.19 -14.94 -3.12
C LEU A 237 -0.42 -15.11 -4.51
N ALA A 238 0.39 -14.90 -5.54
CA ALA A 238 0.09 -15.33 -6.90
C ALA A 238 0.97 -16.54 -7.23
N ASN A 239 0.34 -17.61 -7.71
CA ASN A 239 1.06 -18.83 -8.07
C ASN A 239 2.06 -18.57 -9.20
N PRO A 240 3.17 -19.31 -9.27
CA PRO A 240 4.13 -19.12 -10.34
C PRO A 240 3.55 -19.53 -11.69
N VAL A 241 3.77 -18.69 -12.70
CA VAL A 241 3.23 -18.84 -14.06
C VAL A 241 4.34 -18.59 -15.06
N ALA A 242 4.49 -19.48 -16.04
CA ALA A 242 5.39 -19.23 -17.17
C ALA A 242 4.80 -18.18 -18.12
N THR A 243 5.60 -17.21 -18.53
CA THR A 243 5.24 -16.15 -19.48
C THR A 243 5.70 -16.52 -20.89
N ALA A 244 5.07 -15.91 -21.91
CA ALA A 244 5.53 -16.06 -23.29
C ALA A 244 6.96 -15.51 -23.51
N SER A 245 7.43 -14.58 -22.67
CA SER A 245 8.81 -14.05 -22.72
C SER A 245 9.87 -15.05 -22.28
N GLY A 246 9.48 -16.21 -21.74
CA GLY A 246 10.40 -17.20 -21.23
C GLY A 246 10.82 -16.97 -19.78
N ASP A 247 9.98 -16.32 -19.00
CA ASP A 247 10.16 -16.14 -17.56
C ASP A 247 9.14 -16.95 -16.77
N VAL A 248 9.42 -17.19 -15.50
CA VAL A 248 8.44 -17.64 -14.51
C VAL A 248 8.20 -16.51 -13.55
N VAL A 249 6.96 -16.02 -13.52
CA VAL A 249 6.55 -14.91 -12.68
C VAL A 249 5.71 -15.40 -11.53
N PHE A 250 5.93 -14.85 -10.35
CA PHE A 250 5.10 -15.09 -9.17
C PHE A 250 5.01 -13.81 -8.36
N GLY A 251 4.06 -13.76 -7.42
CA GLY A 251 3.79 -12.53 -6.69
C GLY A 251 3.56 -12.76 -5.21
N LEU A 252 3.92 -11.75 -4.44
CA LEU A 252 3.71 -11.65 -3.02
C LEU A 252 3.07 -10.29 -2.72
N GLY A 253 2.01 -10.28 -1.91
CA GLY A 253 1.39 -9.06 -1.46
C GLY A 253 1.15 -9.07 0.05
N LEU A 254 1.03 -7.87 0.60
CA LEU A 254 0.71 -7.65 2.00
C LEU A 254 -0.42 -6.63 2.06
N GLU A 255 -1.48 -6.95 2.80
CA GLU A 255 -2.52 -5.99 3.18
C GLU A 255 -2.41 -5.72 4.68
N GLY A 256 -2.52 -4.46 5.08
CA GLY A 256 -2.38 -4.06 6.49
C GLY A 256 -3.03 -2.72 6.80
N GLN A 257 -3.17 -2.45 8.09
CA GLN A 257 -3.63 -1.16 8.59
C GLN A 257 -2.42 -0.30 8.94
N LEU A 258 -2.53 0.99 8.61
CA LEU A 258 -1.60 2.02 9.03
C LEU A 258 -2.32 2.96 9.99
N SER A 259 -1.61 3.44 11.01
CA SER A 259 -2.11 4.48 11.90
C SER A 259 -0.95 5.34 12.39
N LEU A 260 -1.24 6.60 12.68
CA LEU A 260 -0.26 7.54 13.20
C LEU A 260 -0.47 7.76 14.70
N ALA A 261 0.60 7.62 15.47
CA ALA A 261 0.65 8.03 16.87
C ALA A 261 1.44 9.32 17.01
N VAL A 262 0.98 10.21 17.88
CA VAL A 262 1.57 11.52 18.14
C VAL A 262 2.02 11.57 19.60
N GLY A 263 3.31 11.82 19.82
CA GLY A 263 3.90 11.93 21.15
C GLY A 263 4.14 10.58 21.84
N GLY A 264 5.23 10.53 22.63
CA GLY A 264 5.62 9.34 23.36
C GLY A 264 6.07 8.18 22.45
N THR A 265 6.41 7.06 23.08
CA THR A 265 6.80 5.84 22.36
C THR A 265 5.60 4.90 22.32
N PRO A 266 4.78 4.91 21.25
CA PRO A 266 3.64 4.02 21.16
C PRO A 266 4.11 2.57 21.18
N ARG A 267 3.34 1.70 21.84
CA ARG A 267 3.63 0.27 21.86
C ARG A 267 3.37 -0.31 20.47
N ALA A 268 4.41 -0.87 19.85
CA ALA A 268 4.26 -1.57 18.59
C ALA A 268 3.20 -2.69 18.71
N PRO A 269 2.35 -2.90 17.68
CA PRO A 269 1.39 -3.99 17.69
C PRO A 269 2.10 -5.34 17.83
N ALA A 270 1.56 -6.22 18.68
CA ALA A 270 2.16 -7.53 18.88
C ALA A 270 2.04 -8.38 17.61
N ALA A 271 3.16 -8.97 17.19
CA ALA A 271 3.18 -9.85 16.02
C ALA A 271 2.28 -11.07 16.25
N ARG A 272 1.41 -11.35 15.28
CA ARG A 272 0.55 -12.55 15.27
C ARG A 272 1.22 -13.67 14.48
N ALA A 273 0.73 -14.90 14.66
CA ALA A 273 1.15 -16.04 13.85
C ALA A 273 0.95 -15.77 12.34
N LEU A 274 1.81 -16.35 11.51
CA LEU A 274 1.70 -16.27 10.05
C LEU A 274 0.34 -16.87 9.61
N PRO A 275 -0.55 -16.10 8.96
CA PRO A 275 -1.82 -16.63 8.46
C PRO A 275 -1.60 -17.54 7.24
N ALA A 276 -2.61 -18.31 6.87
CA ALA A 276 -2.64 -18.92 5.54
C ALA A 276 -2.70 -17.82 4.46
N PRO A 277 -2.01 -17.98 3.32
CA PRO A 277 -2.00 -16.97 2.28
C PRO A 277 -3.36 -16.94 1.57
N ARG A 278 -3.77 -15.75 1.13
CA ARG A 278 -4.88 -15.58 0.19
C ARG A 278 -4.34 -15.63 -1.23
N PHE A 279 -4.78 -16.61 -2.00
CA PHE A 279 -4.40 -16.72 -3.40
C PHE A 279 -5.15 -15.70 -4.26
N VAL A 280 -4.42 -15.06 -5.17
CA VAL A 280 -4.92 -14.14 -6.18
C VAL A 280 -4.31 -14.51 -7.54
N ASP A 281 -4.96 -14.11 -8.63
CA ASP A 281 -4.54 -14.51 -9.98
C ASP A 281 -3.23 -13.85 -10.39
N THR A 282 -3.11 -12.55 -10.12
CA THR A 282 -1.92 -11.75 -10.46
C THR A 282 -1.63 -10.73 -9.36
N LEU A 283 -0.36 -10.37 -9.27
CA LEU A 283 0.14 -9.29 -8.43
C LEU A 283 1.11 -8.44 -9.25
N GLY A 284 1.09 -7.14 -8.99
CA GLY A 284 1.95 -6.17 -9.65
C GLY A 284 3.18 -5.82 -8.84
N ASN A 285 3.81 -4.72 -9.24
CA ASN A 285 4.91 -4.05 -8.55
C ASN A 285 4.40 -2.70 -8.05
N ARG A 286 3.40 -2.71 -7.16
CA ARG A 286 2.68 -1.50 -6.78
C ARG A 286 2.36 -1.44 -5.31
N PHE A 287 2.17 -0.23 -4.82
CA PHE A 287 1.66 0.01 -3.48
C PHE A 287 0.49 0.98 -3.51
N ASP A 288 -0.38 0.85 -2.52
CA ASP A 288 -1.49 1.73 -2.22
C ASP A 288 -1.61 1.83 -0.71
N LEU A 289 -1.20 2.96 -0.14
CA LEU A 289 -1.19 3.19 1.30
C LEU A 289 -2.36 4.09 1.67
N GLU A 290 -3.01 3.75 2.77
CA GLU A 290 -4.18 4.41 3.32
C GLU A 290 -3.84 4.82 4.75
N LEU A 291 -3.61 6.12 4.97
CA LEU A 291 -3.16 6.67 6.25
C LEU A 291 -4.22 7.64 6.82
N PRO A 292 -4.96 7.24 7.87
CA PRO A 292 -5.82 8.16 8.59
C PRO A 292 -4.99 9.08 9.48
N ILE A 293 -5.23 10.39 9.37
CA ILE A 293 -4.57 11.46 10.13
C ILE A 293 -5.64 12.24 10.88
N ALA A 294 -5.54 12.29 12.22
CA ALA A 294 -6.38 13.15 13.03
C ALA A 294 -5.79 14.57 13.05
N VAL A 295 -6.53 15.53 12.48
CA VAL A 295 -6.16 16.95 12.47
C VAL A 295 -6.94 17.66 13.58
N ASP A 296 -6.21 18.24 14.52
CA ASP A 296 -6.78 19.07 15.58
C ASP A 296 -7.61 20.23 14.98
N LEU A 297 -8.81 20.47 15.53
CA LEU A 297 -9.68 21.52 15.01
C LEU A 297 -9.09 22.93 15.21
N GLY A 298 -8.24 23.14 16.20
CA GLY A 298 -7.48 24.39 16.34
C GLY A 298 -6.51 24.63 15.17
N LYS A 299 -5.87 23.57 14.65
CA LYS A 299 -5.05 23.67 13.42
C LYS A 299 -5.88 23.97 12.19
N LEU A 300 -7.06 23.36 12.06
CA LEU A 300 -8.02 23.70 11.01
C LEU A 300 -8.44 25.17 11.10
N ALA A 301 -8.74 25.66 12.31
CA ALA A 301 -9.11 27.04 12.56
C ALA A 301 -8.00 28.02 12.13
N GLN A 302 -6.74 27.72 12.44
CA GLN A 302 -5.59 28.52 12.02
C GLN A 302 -5.47 28.59 10.49
N ALA A 303 -5.67 27.47 9.79
CA ALA A 303 -5.64 27.45 8.33
C ALA A 303 -6.79 28.27 7.72
N LEU A 304 -8.01 28.13 8.26
CA LEU A 304 -9.17 28.93 7.85
C LEU A 304 -8.98 30.42 8.13
N GLU A 305 -8.37 30.78 9.27
CA GLU A 305 -8.06 32.16 9.60
C GLU A 305 -7.11 32.79 8.60
N GLN A 306 -6.04 32.09 8.23
CA GLN A 306 -5.09 32.57 7.22
C GLN A 306 -5.79 32.80 5.87
N GLN A 307 -6.60 31.84 5.44
CA GLN A 307 -7.36 31.92 4.19
C GLN A 307 -8.36 33.08 4.18
N LEU A 308 -9.09 33.28 5.29
CA LEU A 308 -10.07 34.36 5.43
C LEU A 308 -9.41 35.73 5.60
N HIS A 309 -8.18 35.81 6.13
CA HIS A 309 -7.40 37.04 6.21
C HIS A 309 -6.89 37.50 4.84
N GLU A 310 -6.43 36.57 3.99
CA GLU A 310 -5.97 36.85 2.64
C GLU A 310 -7.15 37.31 1.74
N GLY A 311 -8.35 36.79 2.01
CA GLY A 311 -9.59 37.26 1.40
C GLY A 311 -10.05 38.60 1.95
N LYS A 312 -9.87 39.70 1.21
CA LYS A 312 -10.57 40.96 1.53
C LYS A 312 -12.08 40.76 1.39
N LEU A 313 -12.78 40.61 2.52
CA LEU A 313 -14.24 40.52 2.54
C LEU A 313 -14.84 41.93 2.46
N ARG A 314 -15.48 42.24 1.33
CA ARG A 314 -16.20 43.49 1.15
C ARG A 314 -17.68 43.19 1.00
N PHE A 315 -18.46 43.68 1.95
CA PHE A 315 -19.91 43.50 1.93
C PHE A 315 -20.57 44.86 1.78
N GLU A 316 -21.22 45.09 0.64
CA GLU A 316 -21.78 46.39 0.26
C GLU A 316 -20.72 47.52 0.35
N ARG A 317 -20.93 48.52 1.21
CA ARG A 317 -20.01 49.65 1.46
C ARG A 317 -19.14 49.46 2.70
N ARG A 318 -19.11 48.26 3.29
CA ARG A 318 -18.41 47.96 4.54
C ARG A 318 -17.24 47.03 4.29
N ASN A 319 -16.15 47.27 5.00
CA ASN A 319 -15.05 46.33 5.08
C ASN A 319 -15.35 45.36 6.21
N VAL A 320 -15.22 44.07 5.93
CA VAL A 320 -15.35 43.00 6.91
C VAL A 320 -13.97 42.37 7.04
N LYS A 321 -13.46 42.29 8.27
CA LYS A 321 -12.19 41.66 8.58
C LYS A 321 -12.45 40.56 9.59
N VAL A 322 -12.04 39.34 9.26
CA VAL A 322 -11.93 38.26 10.24
C VAL A 322 -10.63 38.49 11.00
N GLU A 323 -10.68 38.62 12.32
CA GLU A 323 -9.51 38.83 13.19
C GLU A 323 -9.10 37.56 13.96
N GLY A 324 -9.94 36.54 13.94
CA GLY A 324 -9.69 35.29 14.64
C GLY A 324 -10.71 34.23 14.29
N VAL A 325 -10.24 32.99 14.19
CA VAL A 325 -11.08 31.81 13.98
C VAL A 325 -10.81 30.81 15.09
N GLY A 326 -11.86 30.34 15.73
CA GLY A 326 -11.86 29.15 16.57
C GLY A 326 -12.73 28.07 15.95
N ALA A 327 -12.41 26.80 16.22
CA ALA A 327 -13.21 25.68 15.77
C ALA A 327 -13.39 24.65 16.88
N GLY A 328 -14.59 24.07 16.94
CA GLY A 328 -14.96 22.93 17.76
C GLY A 328 -15.95 22.07 16.99
N SER A 329 -16.43 20.99 17.59
CA SER A 329 -17.39 20.10 16.95
C SER A 329 -18.36 19.54 17.98
N ASP A 330 -19.64 19.50 17.62
CA ASP A 330 -20.68 18.83 18.42
C ASP A 330 -20.81 17.33 18.09
N GLY A 331 -19.90 16.81 17.27
CA GLY A 331 -19.88 15.42 16.78
C GLY A 331 -20.63 15.20 15.47
N LYS A 332 -21.41 16.17 14.99
CA LYS A 332 -22.06 16.14 13.67
C LYS A 332 -21.59 17.28 12.78
N GLU A 333 -21.40 18.46 13.36
CA GLU A 333 -21.08 19.68 12.64
C GLU A 333 -19.92 20.43 13.28
N LEU A 334 -19.24 21.19 12.44
CA LEU A 334 -18.18 22.09 12.85
C LEU A 334 -18.83 23.34 13.43
N VAL A 335 -18.46 23.68 14.67
CA VAL A 335 -18.84 24.95 15.30
C VAL A 335 -17.66 25.90 15.19
N LEU A 336 -17.82 26.94 14.39
CA LEU A 336 -16.83 27.99 14.18
C LEU A 336 -17.14 29.19 15.06
N LYS A 337 -16.12 29.73 15.72
CA LYS A 337 -16.15 31.03 16.37
C LYS A 337 -15.37 32.02 15.51
N LEU A 338 -16.04 32.98 14.89
CA LEU A 338 -15.38 34.06 14.15
C LEU A 338 -15.38 35.34 14.97
N ARG A 339 -14.21 35.94 15.14
CA ARG A 339 -14.09 37.33 15.59
C ARG A 339 -14.05 38.23 14.37
N ILE A 340 -15.09 39.03 14.18
CA ILE A 340 -15.26 39.88 13.01
C ILE A 340 -15.18 41.35 13.44
N GLU A 341 -14.29 42.11 12.78
CA GLU A 341 -14.33 43.56 12.78
C GLU A 341 -14.98 44.05 11.49
N ALA A 342 -16.05 44.83 11.61
CA ALA A 342 -16.72 45.37 10.43
C ALA A 342 -17.24 46.79 10.62
N GLY A 343 -17.20 47.56 9.55
CA GLY A 343 -17.70 48.94 9.57
C GLY A 343 -17.16 49.82 8.46
N THR A 344 -17.33 51.13 8.64
CA THR A 344 -16.78 52.20 7.79
C THR A 344 -15.57 52.84 8.48
N TRP A 345 -14.87 53.72 7.77
CA TRP A 345 -13.68 54.40 8.31
C TRP A 345 -13.95 55.20 9.61
N PHE A 346 -15.20 55.60 9.86
CA PHE A 346 -15.61 56.36 11.06
C PHE A 346 -16.32 55.53 12.14
N ARG A 347 -16.72 54.27 11.87
CA ARG A 347 -17.44 53.44 12.85
C ARG A 347 -17.13 51.96 12.63
N ARG A 348 -16.48 51.34 13.60
CA ARG A 348 -16.09 49.92 13.60
C ARG A 348 -16.84 49.18 14.70
N THR A 349 -17.28 47.99 14.37
CA THR A 349 -17.99 47.08 15.29
C THR A 349 -17.21 45.79 15.35
N LYS A 350 -16.95 45.29 16.56
CA LYS A 350 -16.34 43.97 16.77
C LYS A 350 -17.39 43.02 17.31
N ALA A 351 -17.52 41.86 16.69
CA ALA A 351 -18.46 40.84 17.11
C ALA A 351 -17.78 39.46 17.14
N ASP A 352 -17.97 38.72 18.22
CA ASP A 352 -17.70 37.28 18.25
C ASP A 352 -19.00 36.56 17.82
N VAL A 353 -18.92 35.79 16.74
CA VAL A 353 -20.07 35.14 16.09
C VAL A 353 -19.82 33.65 15.98
N PHE A 354 -20.81 32.85 16.33
CA PHE A 354 -20.75 31.39 16.20
C PHE A 354 -21.56 30.91 15.01
N MET A 355 -21.01 29.91 14.30
CA MET A 355 -21.60 29.34 13.11
C MET A 355 -21.46 27.82 13.10
N HIS A 356 -22.48 27.13 12.59
CA HIS A 356 -22.41 25.72 12.23
C HIS A 356 -22.02 25.59 10.76
N ALA A 357 -21.21 24.58 10.44
CA ALA A 357 -20.86 24.20 9.08
C ALA A 357 -20.58 22.70 8.98
N VAL A 358 -20.72 22.14 7.77
CA VAL A 358 -20.30 20.77 7.47
C VAL A 358 -19.03 20.83 6.61
N PRO A 359 -17.87 20.34 7.10
CA PRO A 359 -16.67 20.26 6.28
C PRO A 359 -16.83 19.13 5.25
N PHE A 360 -16.42 19.37 4.02
CA PHE A 360 -16.43 18.37 2.97
C PHE A 360 -15.24 18.56 2.01
N LEU A 361 -14.91 17.49 1.28
CA LEU A 361 -13.89 17.51 0.24
C LEU A 361 -14.59 17.84 -1.08
N ASP A 362 -14.21 18.96 -1.70
CA ASP A 362 -14.63 19.31 -3.04
C ASP A 362 -13.73 18.57 -4.04
N GLU A 363 -14.19 17.41 -4.52
CA GLU A 363 -13.41 16.54 -5.44
C GLU A 363 -13.06 17.24 -6.76
N ALA A 364 -13.85 18.22 -7.19
CA ALA A 364 -13.60 18.92 -8.45
C ALA A 364 -12.47 19.96 -8.32
N THR A 365 -12.38 20.65 -7.19
CA THR A 365 -11.37 21.68 -6.95
C THR A 365 -10.19 21.22 -6.09
N HIS A 366 -10.24 20.02 -5.52
CA HIS A 366 -9.28 19.51 -4.53
C HIS A 366 -9.12 20.48 -3.36
N GLU A 367 -10.25 20.94 -2.82
CA GLU A 367 -10.30 21.86 -1.69
C GLU A 367 -11.05 21.24 -0.51
N LEU A 368 -10.59 21.52 0.69
CA LEU A 368 -11.43 21.37 1.88
C LEU A 368 -12.33 22.60 1.98
N ALA A 369 -13.62 22.39 1.85
CA ALA A 369 -14.63 23.45 1.84
C ALA A 369 -15.66 23.25 2.97
N LEU A 370 -16.39 24.32 3.25
CA LEU A 370 -17.50 24.31 4.19
C LEU A 370 -18.81 24.44 3.41
N ARG A 371 -19.84 23.70 3.84
CA ARG A 371 -21.22 23.87 3.36
C ARG A 371 -22.18 24.06 4.51
N GLU A 372 -23.39 24.50 4.17
CA GLU A 372 -24.49 24.68 5.12
C GLU A 372 -24.12 25.65 6.26
N LEU A 373 -23.33 26.68 5.93
CA LEU A 373 -22.88 27.68 6.90
C LEU A 373 -24.07 28.47 7.43
N ARG A 374 -24.29 28.43 8.74
CA ARG A 374 -25.41 29.11 9.41
C ARG A 374 -25.03 29.61 10.79
N TYR A 375 -25.64 30.72 11.23
CA TYR A 375 -25.43 31.24 12.58
C TYR A 375 -26.02 30.31 13.64
N THR A 376 -25.45 30.30 14.84
CA THR A 376 -26.14 29.74 16.01
C THR A 376 -27.33 30.64 16.37
N LEU A 377 -28.39 30.07 16.98
CA LEU A 377 -29.58 30.86 17.38
C LEU A 377 -29.20 32.05 18.28
N GLN A 378 -28.27 31.83 19.23
CA GLN A 378 -27.79 32.86 20.13
C GLN A 378 -27.03 33.97 19.38
N SER A 379 -26.16 33.58 18.43
CA SER A 379 -25.44 34.54 17.61
C SER A 379 -26.38 35.31 16.68
N GLU A 380 -27.37 34.65 16.10
CA GLU A 380 -28.36 35.27 15.23
C GLU A 380 -29.20 36.32 15.98
N ASP A 381 -29.75 35.99 17.14
CA ASP A 381 -30.50 36.92 17.98
C ASP A 381 -29.69 38.15 18.38
N LEU A 382 -28.41 37.94 18.73
CA LEU A 382 -27.49 38.99 19.09
C LEU A 382 -27.14 39.89 17.89
N LEU A 383 -26.90 39.30 16.72
CA LEU A 383 -26.62 40.03 15.50
C LEU A 383 -27.86 40.80 15.01
N LEU A 384 -29.07 40.26 15.10
CA LEU A 384 -30.30 40.95 14.73
C LEU A 384 -30.48 42.25 15.54
N ARG A 385 -30.09 42.24 16.82
CA ARG A 385 -30.18 43.40 17.72
C ARG A 385 -29.07 44.41 17.52
N ALA A 386 -27.85 43.95 17.25
CA ALA A 386 -26.66 44.81 17.26
C ALA A 386 -26.17 45.22 15.86
N ALA A 387 -26.37 44.37 14.86
CA ALA A 387 -25.84 44.53 13.50
C ALA A 387 -26.56 43.61 12.50
N SER A 388 -27.86 43.82 12.24
CA SER A 388 -28.69 42.93 11.41
C SER A 388 -28.14 42.63 10.01
N TRP A 389 -27.33 43.52 9.44
CA TRP A 389 -26.65 43.26 8.16
C TRP A 389 -25.66 42.09 8.22
N LEU A 390 -25.11 41.74 9.40
CA LEU A 390 -24.26 40.56 9.60
C LEU A 390 -25.04 39.26 9.48
N THR A 391 -26.38 39.24 9.62
CA THR A 391 -27.18 38.03 9.38
C THR A 391 -27.52 37.82 7.91
N SER A 392 -26.98 38.65 7.01
CA SER A 392 -27.29 38.58 5.58
C SER A 392 -26.85 37.23 4.97
N PRO A 393 -27.75 36.52 4.26
CA PRO A 393 -27.40 35.29 3.53
C PRO A 393 -26.27 35.51 2.52
N LYS A 394 -26.16 36.72 1.96
CA LYS A 394 -25.09 37.06 1.01
C LYS A 394 -23.71 37.10 1.69
N LEU A 395 -23.63 37.55 2.95
CA LEU A 395 -22.37 37.54 3.70
C LEU A 395 -21.96 36.10 4.06
N LEU A 396 -22.93 35.26 4.46
CA LEU A 396 -22.70 33.84 4.69
C LEU A 396 -22.18 33.15 3.41
N ALA A 397 -22.76 33.45 2.25
CA ALA A 397 -22.31 32.91 0.97
C ALA A 397 -20.88 33.37 0.61
N GLU A 398 -20.53 34.63 0.86
CA GLU A 398 -19.16 35.14 0.68
C GLU A 398 -18.17 34.46 1.64
N LEU A 399 -18.51 34.33 2.93
CA LEU A 399 -17.69 33.62 3.91
C LEU A 399 -17.49 32.16 3.52
N GLN A 400 -18.55 31.46 3.14
CA GLN A 400 -18.50 30.07 2.68
C GLN A 400 -17.65 29.94 1.40
N GLY A 401 -17.78 30.89 0.47
CA GLY A 401 -16.99 30.93 -0.76
C GLY A 401 -15.50 31.17 -0.52
N LYS A 402 -15.13 31.90 0.55
CA LYS A 402 -13.73 32.16 0.93
C LYS A 402 -13.15 31.13 1.89
N ALA A 403 -13.97 30.44 2.68
CA ALA A 403 -13.57 29.38 3.60
C ALA A 403 -13.30 28.05 2.85
N ARG A 404 -12.39 28.12 1.88
CA ARG A 404 -11.94 27.02 1.03
C ARG A 404 -10.43 26.89 1.15
N LEU A 405 -9.95 25.73 1.60
CA LEU A 405 -8.54 25.45 1.78
C LEU A 405 -8.03 24.60 0.62
N PRO A 406 -7.14 25.13 -0.24
CA PRO A 406 -6.57 24.36 -1.34
C PRO A 406 -5.65 23.27 -0.79
N LEU A 407 -5.91 22.02 -1.20
CA LEU A 407 -5.12 20.86 -0.75
C LEU A 407 -3.93 20.58 -1.65
N ALA A 408 -3.96 21.01 -2.92
CA ALA A 408 -2.89 20.74 -3.88
C ALA A 408 -1.47 21.14 -3.39
N PRO A 409 -1.26 22.30 -2.70
CA PRO A 409 0.06 22.62 -2.15
C PRO A 409 0.51 21.63 -1.05
N LEU A 410 -0.42 21.16 -0.21
CA LEU A 410 -0.14 20.19 0.85
C LEU A 410 0.17 18.82 0.28
N GLU A 411 -0.60 18.38 -0.73
CA GLU A 411 -0.37 17.12 -1.44
C GLU A 411 0.98 17.11 -2.17
N ALA A 412 1.36 18.23 -2.79
CA ALA A 412 2.68 18.38 -3.41
C ALA A 412 3.81 18.26 -2.38
N GLN A 413 3.71 18.95 -1.25
CA GLN A 413 4.69 18.84 -0.16
C GLN A 413 4.78 17.41 0.40
N ALA A 414 3.64 16.75 0.58
CA ALA A 414 3.57 15.37 1.06
C ALA A 414 4.20 14.40 0.06
N ARG A 415 3.98 14.61 -1.25
CA ARG A 415 4.62 13.84 -2.32
C ARG A 415 6.14 14.00 -2.30
N ASP A 416 6.63 15.23 -2.18
CA ASP A 416 8.08 15.50 -2.10
C ASP A 416 8.72 14.84 -0.87
N ALA A 417 8.03 14.86 0.27
CA ALA A 417 8.48 14.18 1.48
C ALA A 417 8.50 12.65 1.29
N ALA A 418 7.45 12.08 0.70
CA ALA A 418 7.36 10.65 0.41
C ALA A 418 8.45 10.20 -0.58
N ALA A 419 8.73 10.98 -1.63
CA ALA A 419 9.79 10.72 -2.59
C ALA A 419 11.19 10.71 -1.94
N LYS A 420 11.44 11.62 -0.99
CA LYS A 420 12.71 11.63 -0.21
C LYS A 420 12.85 10.38 0.65
N LEU A 421 11.78 9.95 1.33
CA LEU A 421 11.77 8.71 2.11
C LEU A 421 12.00 7.48 1.22
N ALA A 422 11.34 7.42 0.06
CA ALA A 422 11.53 6.37 -0.94
C ALA A 422 12.99 6.28 -1.42
N ALA A 423 13.64 7.43 -1.68
CA ALA A 423 15.05 7.48 -2.03
C ALA A 423 15.97 6.99 -0.90
N ASP A 424 15.65 7.31 0.35
CA ASP A 424 16.42 6.84 1.51
C ASP A 424 16.28 5.33 1.74
N VAL A 425 15.08 4.77 1.54
CA VAL A 425 14.86 3.32 1.55
C VAL A 425 15.68 2.66 0.46
N SER A 426 15.67 3.22 -0.75
CA SER A 426 16.42 2.69 -1.88
C SER A 426 17.92 2.63 -1.57
N LYS A 427 18.48 3.71 -1.00
CA LYS A 427 19.89 3.75 -0.56
C LYS A 427 20.21 2.73 0.52
N ARG A 428 19.35 2.59 1.55
CA ARG A 428 19.58 1.63 2.65
C ARG A 428 19.47 0.18 2.21
N SER A 429 18.76 -0.07 1.11
CA SER A 429 18.64 -1.39 0.49
C SER A 429 19.75 -1.67 -0.53
N ASP A 430 20.78 -0.82 -0.63
CA ASP A 430 21.83 -0.90 -1.67
C ASP A 430 21.25 -1.00 -3.09
N GLY A 431 20.11 -0.34 -3.32
CA GLY A 431 19.38 -0.36 -4.60
C GLY A 431 18.51 -1.59 -4.87
N LEU A 432 18.43 -2.55 -3.93
CA LEU A 432 17.61 -3.75 -4.06
C LEU A 432 16.10 -3.48 -4.06
N ALA A 433 15.69 -2.36 -3.51
CA ALA A 433 14.32 -1.85 -3.59
C ALA A 433 14.34 -0.42 -4.14
N GLN A 434 13.46 -0.15 -5.10
CA GLN A 434 13.21 1.18 -5.65
C GLN A 434 11.72 1.45 -5.52
N ILE A 435 11.39 2.62 -4.99
CA ILE A 435 10.00 3.03 -4.75
C ILE A 435 9.77 4.32 -5.53
N ASP A 436 8.77 4.31 -6.41
CA ASP A 436 8.33 5.48 -7.16
C ASP A 436 6.95 5.92 -6.64
N VAL A 437 6.90 7.10 -6.03
CA VAL A 437 5.67 7.67 -5.47
C VAL A 437 4.98 8.52 -6.53
N GLN A 438 3.91 8.00 -7.12
CA GLN A 438 3.23 8.63 -8.26
C GLN A 438 2.10 9.55 -7.81
N ARG A 439 1.37 9.16 -6.76
CA ARG A 439 0.21 9.89 -6.22
C ARG A 439 0.32 10.02 -4.71
N VAL A 440 -0.03 11.20 -4.22
CA VAL A 440 -0.42 11.45 -2.82
C VAL A 440 -1.63 12.37 -2.88
N SER A 441 -2.72 12.02 -2.21
CA SER A 441 -3.94 12.83 -2.16
C SER A 441 -4.72 12.65 -0.87
N VAL A 442 -5.61 13.59 -0.59
CA VAL A 442 -6.64 13.44 0.44
C VAL A 442 -7.88 12.80 -0.20
N ASP A 443 -8.26 11.61 0.26
CA ASP A 443 -9.32 10.82 -0.37
C ASP A 443 -10.65 10.87 0.40
N ALA A 444 -10.61 11.14 1.72
CA ALA A 444 -11.82 11.26 2.53
C ALA A 444 -11.63 12.13 3.78
N LEU A 445 -12.74 12.63 4.30
CA LEU A 445 -12.83 13.43 5.52
C LEU A 445 -13.96 12.92 6.42
N SER A 446 -13.74 12.92 7.72
CA SER A 446 -14.77 12.64 8.72
C SER A 446 -14.61 13.55 9.92
N LEU A 447 -15.66 14.26 10.29
CA LEU A 447 -15.65 15.13 11.47
C LEU A 447 -15.94 14.33 12.73
N HIS A 448 -15.21 14.62 13.79
CA HIS A 448 -15.43 14.06 15.11
C HIS A 448 -15.26 15.13 16.20
N PRO A 449 -15.65 14.86 17.45
CA PRO A 449 -15.45 15.82 18.53
C PRO A 449 -13.96 16.10 18.77
N GLY A 450 -13.51 17.32 18.46
CA GLY A 450 -12.13 17.79 18.69
C GLY A 450 -11.14 17.61 17.53
N TYR A 451 -11.45 16.80 16.52
CA TYR A 451 -10.56 16.62 15.36
C TYR A 451 -11.34 16.33 14.07
N LEU A 452 -10.70 16.67 12.96
CA LEU A 452 -11.08 16.27 11.62
C LEU A 452 -10.19 15.09 11.21
N LEU A 453 -10.79 13.93 10.97
CA LEU A 453 -10.08 12.76 10.48
C LEU A 453 -9.94 12.87 8.96
N VAL A 454 -8.70 12.91 8.48
CA VAL A 454 -8.34 13.04 7.08
C VAL A 454 -7.73 11.72 6.63
N LEU A 455 -8.30 11.10 5.61
CA LEU A 455 -7.70 9.93 4.98
C LEU A 455 -6.78 10.39 3.86
N VAL A 456 -5.48 10.17 4.05
CA VAL A 456 -4.46 10.43 3.03
C VAL A 456 -4.10 9.11 2.36
N SER A 457 -4.11 9.11 1.04
CA SER A 457 -3.77 7.95 0.25
C SER A 457 -2.51 8.22 -0.58
N ALA A 458 -1.62 7.24 -0.65
CA ALA A 458 -0.38 7.32 -1.42
C ALA A 458 -0.22 6.07 -2.28
N GLY A 459 0.00 6.26 -3.58
CA GLY A 459 0.09 5.16 -4.54
C GLY A 459 1.27 5.31 -5.48
N GLY A 460 1.77 4.17 -5.96
CA GLY A 460 2.88 4.14 -6.89
C GLY A 460 3.43 2.74 -7.12
N GLU A 461 4.68 2.69 -7.55
CA GLU A 461 5.35 1.44 -7.93
C GLU A 461 6.46 1.06 -6.97
N VAL A 462 6.66 -0.25 -6.79
CA VAL A 462 7.81 -0.81 -6.08
C VAL A 462 8.51 -1.81 -6.98
N HIS A 463 9.75 -1.51 -7.34
CA HIS A 463 10.62 -2.43 -8.06
C HIS A 463 11.61 -3.02 -7.06
N ALA A 464 11.52 -4.33 -6.83
CA ALA A 464 12.43 -5.02 -5.94
C ALA A 464 12.96 -6.30 -6.58
N ASP A 465 14.25 -6.57 -6.41
CA ASP A 465 14.80 -7.87 -6.77
C ASP A 465 14.41 -8.90 -5.70
N LEU A 466 13.25 -9.50 -5.88
CA LEU A 466 12.75 -10.53 -4.97
C LEU A 466 13.71 -11.74 -4.91
N ALA A 467 14.45 -12.04 -5.97
CA ALA A 467 15.39 -13.16 -5.97
C ALA A 467 16.60 -12.87 -5.08
N ALA A 468 17.09 -11.63 -5.07
CA ALA A 468 18.12 -11.18 -4.13
C ALA A 468 17.60 -11.09 -2.70
N LEU A 469 16.36 -10.61 -2.48
CA LEU A 469 15.75 -10.51 -1.14
C LEU A 469 15.45 -11.86 -0.49
N LEU A 470 15.38 -12.93 -1.30
CA LEU A 470 15.15 -14.29 -0.83
C LEU A 470 16.46 -15.09 -0.68
N ARG A 471 17.63 -14.55 -1.03
CA ARG A 471 18.94 -15.14 -0.68
C ARG A 471 19.28 -14.77 0.77
#